data_AF-A0A8S4B7W9-F1
#
_entry.id   AF-A0A8S4B7W9-F1
#
_cell.length_a   1.000
_cell.length_b   1.000
_cell.length_c   1.000
_cell.angle_alpha   90.00
_cell.angle_beta   90.00
_cell.angle_gamma   90.00
#
_symmetry.space_group_name_H-M   'P 1'
#
loop_
_entity.id
_entity.type
_entity.pdbx_description
1 polymer ?
#
loop_
_entity_poly.entity_id
_entity_poly.type
_entity_poly.pdbx_seq_one_letter_code
_entity_poly.pdbx_strand_id
1 'polypeptide(L)'
;SYPPPLPPRRLRNPRPTSLPLPSLPSFEHSLIPLSLPPPVPPRLDKLDGESSFKANVNVVSLSVGKLVDISQGMETYQRPVTCGKCCATLSCLSSIQKDRAGVRSDDLYLPNLSEDDYQNLEDTLVIFCVDISGSMSVTAEVASSSGSTAYISRLEGIQDALQRTLTSILRQSPHRRVALVTFNDEVVIYGDGTAAPLTLRDWALFDYDHIWQQAVTYSIPHCIAETYQQLIKRVKDLREHGATSLGPAALASVAMASRYPGSKVILCTDGKANIGLGEMEQEPILSPSFQPPHFYRYLAVQAVGKGVIISIMTFEGTDCRLADIGRLADVTGGRVNIVSIATVATEIESVCADNVLATDVTATLLAPDGVYYPYEDENNYRVVREIGNVTKGLEITFQFAVKPDFREAFLQKGSLPFQLQLSFKTRDQQRVTRIITEQRPVTTNSQILVGKLNMAVIGVHCAQLCASLTMEGRVQEAQKQLKAQQDLLNQISKLRPIQKEESLYGNWMETMTTICGDVATESQILSDDAAEVVYQMRRASSTSNNYYSTTTKTKKTKRKKKASMEAF
;
A
#
# COMPACT_ATOMS: atom_id res chain seq x y z
N SER A 1 12.38 53.41 9.89
CA SER A 1 13.70 52.85 9.53
C SER A 1 13.54 52.10 8.21
N TYR A 2 13.95 52.74 7.11
CA TYR A 2 13.81 52.21 5.75
C TYR A 2 15.08 51.46 5.31
N PRO A 3 14.98 50.42 4.44
CA PRO A 3 16.10 49.63 3.96
C PRO A 3 16.93 50.36 2.87
N PRO A 4 18.19 49.93 2.63
CA PRO A 4 19.14 50.61 1.74
C PRO A 4 18.88 50.34 0.22
N PRO A 5 19.40 51.20 -0.68
CA PRO A 5 19.07 51.18 -2.11
C PRO A 5 19.94 50.22 -2.95
N LEU A 6 19.35 49.73 -4.05
CA LEU A 6 19.96 48.88 -5.07
C LEU A 6 20.81 49.66 -6.10
N PRO A 7 21.85 49.04 -6.70
CA PRO A 7 22.72 49.67 -7.71
C PRO A 7 22.12 49.70 -9.14
N PRO A 8 22.61 50.59 -10.03
CA PRO A 8 21.92 51.00 -11.26
C PRO A 8 22.08 50.06 -12.47
N ARG A 9 21.00 49.97 -13.26
CA ARG A 9 20.90 49.30 -14.57
C ARG A 9 21.59 50.10 -15.68
N ARG A 10 22.34 49.43 -16.57
CA ARG A 10 22.79 49.99 -17.86
C ARG A 10 21.86 49.54 -19.00
N LEU A 11 21.23 50.52 -19.65
CA LEU A 11 20.71 50.49 -21.04
C LEU A 11 21.83 51.00 -21.98
N ARG A 12 21.88 50.85 -23.30
CA ARG A 12 21.37 49.98 -24.39
C ARG A 12 22.01 50.56 -25.68
N ASN A 13 22.10 49.80 -26.78
CA ASN A 13 21.94 50.20 -28.21
C ASN A 13 23.00 49.57 -29.17
N PRO A 14 22.78 49.54 -30.51
CA PRO A 14 21.84 48.69 -31.24
C PRO A 14 22.49 47.92 -32.43
N ARG A 15 21.69 47.09 -33.14
CA ARG A 15 22.04 46.33 -34.37
C ARG A 15 22.30 47.23 -35.59
N PRO A 16 22.99 46.68 -36.62
CA PRO A 16 22.62 46.94 -38.02
C PRO A 16 22.37 45.65 -38.85
N THR A 17 21.82 45.88 -40.04
CA THR A 17 21.07 44.96 -40.91
C THR A 17 21.80 44.76 -42.27
N SER A 18 21.68 43.55 -42.84
CA SER A 18 21.57 43.16 -44.28
C SER A 18 22.74 43.24 -45.32
N LEU A 19 22.74 42.17 -46.18
CA LEU A 19 23.24 41.96 -47.58
C LEU A 19 24.67 41.37 -47.80
N PRO A 20 25.00 40.72 -48.95
CA PRO A 20 24.32 39.69 -49.77
C PRO A 20 25.24 38.47 -50.21
N LEU A 21 24.70 37.47 -50.93
CA LEU A 21 25.39 36.28 -51.52
C LEU A 21 26.38 36.60 -52.67
N PRO A 22 27.38 35.70 -52.91
CA PRO A 22 27.65 35.17 -54.28
C PRO A 22 28.08 33.67 -54.29
N SER A 23 27.49 32.79 -55.10
CA SER A 23 27.84 32.31 -56.48
C SER A 23 28.70 31.02 -56.56
N LEU A 24 28.16 30.00 -57.25
CA LEU A 24 28.76 28.74 -57.68
C LEU A 24 29.92 28.90 -58.70
N PRO A 25 30.74 27.85 -58.88
CA PRO A 25 31.24 27.47 -60.20
C PRO A 25 30.79 26.05 -60.61
N SER A 26 30.77 25.85 -61.92
CA SER A 26 30.13 24.75 -62.66
C SER A 26 31.10 24.09 -63.66
N PHE A 27 30.75 22.85 -64.07
CA PHE A 27 31.28 22.02 -65.19
C PHE A 27 32.60 21.28 -64.91
N GLU A 28 32.84 20.02 -65.33
CA GLU A 28 32.44 19.35 -66.58
C GLU A 28 32.53 17.81 -66.50
N HIS A 29 31.93 17.12 -67.48
CA HIS A 29 31.68 15.67 -67.57
C HIS A 29 32.88 14.82 -68.04
N SER A 30 32.91 13.55 -67.63
CA SER A 30 33.49 12.44 -68.43
C SER A 30 32.73 11.13 -68.19
N LEU A 31 32.21 10.54 -69.27
CA LEU A 31 31.43 9.30 -69.34
C LEU A 31 32.28 8.11 -69.86
N ILE A 32 31.82 6.88 -69.52
CA ILE A 32 32.01 5.55 -70.19
C ILE A 32 33.21 4.67 -69.73
N PRO A 33 33.13 3.30 -69.65
CA PRO A 33 32.00 2.34 -69.68
C PRO A 33 31.91 1.32 -68.50
N LEU A 34 30.76 0.66 -68.48
CA LEU A 34 30.29 -0.51 -67.74
C LEU A 34 31.26 -1.69 -67.57
N SER A 35 31.31 -2.23 -66.35
CA SER A 35 31.56 -3.66 -66.08
C SER A 35 30.68 -4.13 -64.92
N LEU A 36 29.74 -5.04 -65.20
CA LEU A 36 28.86 -5.67 -64.21
C LEU A 36 29.67 -6.61 -63.30
N PRO A 37 29.57 -6.51 -61.96
CA PRO A 37 29.96 -7.58 -61.06
C PRO A 37 28.83 -8.62 -60.94
N PRO A 38 29.19 -9.90 -60.65
CA PRO A 38 28.27 -11.04 -60.68
C PRO A 38 27.18 -10.96 -59.60
N PRO A 39 26.06 -11.71 -59.76
CA PRO A 39 24.96 -11.67 -58.80
C PRO A 39 25.41 -12.16 -57.43
N VAL A 40 25.30 -11.28 -56.44
CA VAL A 40 25.46 -11.63 -55.02
C VAL A 40 24.21 -12.39 -54.57
N PRO A 41 24.34 -13.56 -53.90
CA PRO A 41 23.21 -14.34 -53.40
C PRO A 41 22.33 -13.49 -52.46
N PRO A 42 21.02 -13.80 -52.35
CA PRO A 42 20.07 -12.95 -51.63
C PRO A 42 20.57 -12.68 -50.22
N ARG A 43 20.73 -11.38 -49.93
CA ARG A 43 20.88 -10.90 -48.56
C ARG A 43 19.70 -11.45 -47.78
N LEU A 44 20.00 -12.21 -46.73
CA LEU A 44 19.05 -12.50 -45.68
C LEU A 44 18.70 -11.14 -45.08
N ASP A 45 17.62 -10.55 -45.57
CA ASP A 45 17.16 -9.25 -45.14
C ASP A 45 16.91 -9.29 -43.64
N LYS A 46 17.52 -8.28 -43.00
CA LYS A 46 17.29 -7.82 -41.64
C LYS A 46 15.90 -8.17 -41.12
N LEU A 47 15.86 -9.12 -40.18
CA LEU A 47 14.81 -9.24 -39.17
C LEU A 47 15.32 -8.72 -37.82
N ASP A 48 16.18 -7.69 -37.82
CA ASP A 48 16.45 -6.90 -36.62
C ASP A 48 15.40 -5.79 -36.49
N GLY A 49 14.15 -6.21 -36.25
CA GLY A 49 13.24 -5.37 -35.51
C GLY A 49 13.64 -5.48 -34.05
N GLU A 50 14.36 -4.49 -33.51
CA GLU A 50 14.58 -4.36 -32.07
C GLU A 50 13.23 -4.43 -31.36
N SER A 51 12.89 -5.60 -30.84
CA SER A 51 11.76 -5.80 -29.93
C SER A 51 12.15 -5.20 -28.57
N SER A 52 12.23 -3.87 -28.51
CA SER A 52 12.33 -3.15 -27.26
C SER A 52 10.96 -3.14 -26.59
N PHE A 53 10.90 -3.58 -25.34
CA PHE A 53 9.68 -3.50 -24.56
C PHE A 53 9.37 -2.02 -24.29
N LYS A 54 8.14 -1.59 -24.57
CA LYS A 54 7.65 -0.29 -24.13
C LYS A 54 7.50 -0.22 -22.62
N ALA A 55 7.21 -1.36 -21.98
CA ALA A 55 7.15 -1.50 -20.54
C ALA A 55 8.55 -1.63 -19.94
N ASN A 56 8.78 -0.93 -18.83
CA ASN A 56 9.96 -1.17 -18.00
C ASN A 56 9.73 -2.45 -17.18
N VAL A 57 10.67 -3.40 -17.29
CA VAL A 57 10.62 -4.70 -16.59
C VAL A 57 11.63 -4.80 -15.44
N ASN A 58 12.36 -3.71 -15.17
CA ASN A 58 13.35 -3.62 -14.10
C ASN A 58 12.65 -3.29 -12.78
N VAL A 59 12.24 -4.33 -12.06
CA VAL A 59 11.48 -4.24 -10.82
C VAL A 59 12.20 -4.98 -9.70
N VAL A 60 12.33 -4.33 -8.54
CA VAL A 60 12.71 -4.96 -7.28
C VAL A 60 11.43 -5.21 -6.48
N SER A 61 11.19 -6.44 -6.04
CA SER A 61 10.14 -6.78 -5.07
C SER A 61 10.77 -7.18 -3.74
N LEU A 62 10.25 -6.61 -2.65
CA LEU A 62 10.66 -6.88 -1.29
C LEU A 62 9.49 -7.47 -0.52
N SER A 63 9.57 -8.75 -0.15
CA SER A 63 8.65 -9.37 0.81
C SER A 63 8.98 -8.93 2.24
N VAL A 64 8.66 -7.68 2.58
CA VAL A 64 9.03 -7.04 3.86
C VAL A 64 8.60 -7.89 5.06
N GLY A 65 7.41 -8.48 5.02
CA GLY A 65 6.92 -9.37 6.08
C GLY A 65 7.83 -10.58 6.36
N LYS A 66 8.55 -11.08 5.35
CA LYS A 66 9.57 -12.13 5.52
C LYS A 66 10.93 -11.57 5.94
N LEU A 67 11.24 -10.35 5.52
CA LEU A 67 12.54 -9.73 5.76
C LEU A 67 12.71 -9.21 7.20
N VAL A 68 11.60 -8.90 7.88
CA VAL A 68 11.60 -8.52 9.30
C VAL A 68 11.63 -9.72 10.25
N ASP A 69 11.55 -10.94 9.72
CA ASP A 69 11.75 -12.16 10.50
C ASP A 69 13.25 -12.33 10.82
N ILE A 70 13.57 -12.16 12.10
CA ILE A 70 14.95 -12.23 12.62
C ILE A 70 15.46 -13.66 12.78
N SER A 71 14.59 -14.68 12.67
CA SER A 71 15.03 -16.09 12.70
C SER A 71 15.88 -16.48 11.48
N GLN A 72 15.93 -15.61 10.47
CA GLN A 72 16.60 -15.86 9.19
C GLN A 72 17.70 -14.81 8.95
N GLY A 73 18.94 -15.11 9.38
CA GLY A 73 20.12 -14.33 9.02
C GLY A 73 21.32 -14.61 9.94
N MET A 74 22.49 -14.08 9.62
CA MET A 74 23.66 -14.16 10.52
C MET A 74 23.64 -12.98 11.50
N GLU A 75 23.46 -13.29 12.77
CA GLU A 75 23.40 -12.29 13.85
C GLU A 75 24.78 -11.73 14.18
N THR A 76 24.86 -10.41 14.34
CA THR A 76 26.04 -9.70 14.80
C THR A 76 25.62 -8.57 15.75
N TYR A 77 26.32 -8.42 16.88
CA TYR A 77 26.06 -7.39 17.90
C TYR A 77 26.89 -6.12 17.71
N GLN A 78 27.49 -5.96 16.54
CA GLN A 78 28.30 -4.79 16.18
C GLN A 78 27.44 -3.77 15.44
N ARG A 79 27.94 -2.53 15.32
CA ARG A 79 27.30 -1.54 14.46
C ARG A 79 27.73 -1.72 13.00
N PRO A 80 26.80 -1.59 12.03
CA PRO A 80 27.14 -1.62 10.62
C PRO A 80 28.09 -0.46 10.25
N VAL A 81 29.11 -0.74 9.44
CA VAL A 81 30.06 0.27 8.95
C VAL A 81 29.63 0.78 7.58
N THR A 82 29.21 2.04 7.51
CA THR A 82 28.74 2.68 6.28
C THR A 82 29.87 3.41 5.56
N CYS A 83 29.91 3.28 4.23
CA CYS A 83 30.81 4.03 3.39
C CYS A 83 30.35 5.49 3.28
N GLY A 84 31.19 6.44 3.70
CA GLY A 84 30.87 7.89 3.62
C GLY A 84 30.70 8.45 2.21
N LYS A 85 31.06 7.71 1.15
CA LYS A 85 30.91 8.14 -0.25
C LYS A 85 29.62 7.62 -0.90
N CYS A 86 29.37 6.32 -0.83
CA CYS A 86 28.23 5.69 -1.51
C CYS A 86 27.10 5.26 -0.57
N CYS A 87 27.25 5.45 0.74
CA CYS A 87 26.31 5.01 1.79
C CYS A 87 26.09 3.49 1.88
N ALA A 88 26.77 2.68 1.06
CA ALA A 88 26.74 1.23 1.16
C ALA A 88 27.41 0.77 2.47
N THR A 89 26.82 -0.21 3.12
CA THR A 89 27.37 -0.84 4.31
C THR A 89 28.29 -1.99 3.93
N LEU A 90 29.44 -2.07 4.58
CA LEU A 90 30.37 -3.19 4.45
C LEU A 90 30.00 -4.28 5.45
N SER A 91 29.99 -5.54 5.00
CA SER A 91 29.84 -6.66 5.93
C SER A 91 31.12 -6.79 6.78
N CYS A 92 30.96 -6.70 8.10
CA CYS A 92 32.05 -6.91 9.07
C CYS A 92 32.62 -8.34 9.02
N LEU A 93 31.87 -9.29 8.44
CA LEU A 93 32.23 -10.71 8.35
C LEU A 93 33.11 -11.07 7.14
N SER A 94 33.35 -10.13 6.23
CA SER A 94 34.15 -10.35 5.00
C SER A 94 35.62 -10.73 5.25
N SER A 95 36.12 -10.56 6.48
CA SER A 95 37.50 -10.90 6.84
C SER A 95 37.70 -12.39 7.19
N ILE A 96 36.63 -13.15 7.48
CA ILE A 96 36.75 -14.52 8.04
C ILE A 96 36.40 -15.62 7.01
N GLN A 97 35.68 -15.32 5.93
CA GLN A 97 35.38 -16.31 4.88
C GLN A 97 35.84 -15.82 3.50
N LYS A 98 37.13 -16.02 3.20
CA LYS A 98 37.69 -15.78 1.86
C LYS A 98 37.34 -16.85 0.81
N ASP A 99 36.51 -17.85 1.14
CA ASP A 99 36.23 -18.99 0.23
C ASP A 99 34.78 -19.07 -0.29
N ARG A 100 33.98 -18.00 -0.21
CA ARG A 100 32.74 -17.89 -0.99
C ARG A 100 32.73 -16.60 -1.80
N ALA A 101 33.16 -16.70 -3.04
CA ALA A 101 33.02 -15.65 -4.04
C ALA A 101 31.56 -15.12 -4.06
N GLY A 102 31.44 -13.79 -4.01
CA GLY A 102 30.23 -13.06 -3.66
C GLY A 102 29.07 -13.21 -4.65
N VAL A 103 27.93 -13.66 -4.14
CA VAL A 103 26.65 -13.60 -4.87
C VAL A 103 25.56 -12.93 -4.03
N ARG A 104 25.55 -13.15 -2.71
CA ARG A 104 24.60 -12.54 -1.77
C ARG A 104 25.17 -12.50 -0.35
N SER A 105 25.00 -11.38 0.36
CA SER A 105 25.18 -11.29 1.82
C SER A 105 23.85 -10.94 2.49
N ASP A 106 23.65 -11.39 3.73
CA ASP A 106 22.43 -11.19 4.52
C ASP A 106 22.82 -11.12 6.00
N ASP A 107 23.13 -9.90 6.45
CA ASP A 107 23.69 -9.63 7.77
C ASP A 107 22.60 -8.99 8.67
N LEU A 108 22.40 -9.54 9.87
CA LEU A 108 21.48 -9.02 10.89
C LEU A 108 22.27 -8.37 12.03
N TYR A 109 22.04 -7.09 12.26
CA TYR A 109 22.66 -6.32 13.33
C TYR A 109 21.66 -6.07 14.44
N LEU A 110 21.96 -6.59 15.63
CA LEU A 110 21.19 -6.42 16.85
C LEU A 110 21.90 -5.43 17.78
N PRO A 111 21.17 -4.66 18.61
CA PRO A 111 21.81 -3.85 19.64
C PRO A 111 22.42 -4.78 20.70
N ASN A 112 23.43 -4.30 21.42
CA ASN A 112 23.88 -5.00 22.62
C ASN A 112 22.70 -5.05 23.60
N LEU A 113 22.34 -6.26 24.05
CA LEU A 113 21.21 -6.51 24.93
C LEU A 113 21.28 -5.57 26.14
N SER A 114 20.26 -4.72 26.29
CA SER A 114 19.98 -4.01 27.53
C SER A 114 18.85 -4.75 28.23
N GLU A 115 18.96 -4.95 29.54
CA GLU A 115 17.96 -5.66 30.35
C GLU A 115 16.60 -4.91 30.43
N ASP A 116 16.50 -3.71 29.85
CA ASP A 116 15.32 -2.82 29.93
C ASP A 116 14.30 -2.98 28.78
N ASP A 117 14.59 -3.80 27.75
CA ASP A 117 13.76 -3.85 26.52
C ASP A 117 12.67 -4.94 26.52
N TYR A 118 12.47 -5.69 27.61
CA TYR A 118 11.51 -6.80 27.64
C TYR A 118 10.06 -6.29 27.83
N GLN A 119 9.38 -5.92 26.73
CA GLN A 119 7.92 -5.72 26.74
C GLN A 119 7.21 -7.06 26.52
N ASN A 120 6.22 -7.36 27.36
CA ASN A 120 5.51 -8.63 27.34
C ASN A 120 4.66 -8.74 26.04
N LEU A 121 5.06 -9.63 25.13
CA LEU A 121 4.46 -9.84 23.79
C LEU A 121 2.95 -10.13 23.79
N GLU A 122 2.39 -10.50 24.94
CA GLU A 122 0.97 -10.80 25.15
C GLU A 122 0.12 -9.52 25.36
N ASP A 123 0.74 -8.36 25.55
CA ASP A 123 0.03 -7.11 25.87
C ASP A 123 -0.57 -6.36 24.67
N THR A 124 -0.42 -6.86 23.46
CA THR A 124 -1.08 -6.26 22.28
C THR A 124 -2.61 -6.27 22.42
N LEU A 125 -3.25 -5.17 22.05
CA LEU A 125 -4.69 -4.98 22.18
C LEU A 125 -5.38 -5.06 20.82
N VAL A 126 -6.53 -5.75 20.77
CA VAL A 126 -7.46 -5.71 19.63
C VAL A 126 -8.68 -4.90 20.03
N ILE A 127 -8.95 -3.81 19.32
CA ILE A 127 -10.11 -2.94 19.56
C ILE A 127 -11.10 -3.11 18.42
N PHE A 128 -12.32 -3.54 18.75
CA PHE A 128 -13.46 -3.46 17.84
C PHE A 128 -14.10 -2.09 18.01
N CYS A 129 -14.02 -1.27 16.96
CA CYS A 129 -14.66 0.03 16.89
C CYS A 129 -15.90 -0.10 15.99
N VAL A 130 -17.08 -0.16 16.61
CA VAL A 130 -18.31 -0.63 15.95
C VAL A 130 -19.32 0.49 15.81
N ASP A 131 -19.73 0.73 14.57
CA ASP A 131 -20.86 1.59 14.26
C ASP A 131 -22.16 0.96 14.80
N ILE A 132 -22.90 1.74 15.58
CA ILE A 132 -24.25 1.44 16.06
C ILE A 132 -25.21 2.58 15.67
N SER A 133 -24.90 3.32 14.62
CA SER A 133 -25.77 4.35 14.06
C SER A 133 -27.03 3.76 13.46
N GLY A 134 -28.06 4.59 13.24
CA GLY A 134 -29.36 4.12 12.75
C GLY A 134 -29.30 3.39 11.40
N SER A 135 -28.31 3.65 10.55
CA SER A 135 -28.14 2.96 9.26
C SER A 135 -27.84 1.46 9.42
N MET A 136 -27.27 1.06 10.56
CA MET A 136 -26.95 -0.34 10.86
C MET A 136 -28.20 -1.24 11.03
N SER A 137 -29.41 -0.65 11.06
CA SER A 137 -30.70 -1.38 11.04
C SER A 137 -31.03 -2.02 9.68
N VAL A 138 -30.33 -1.64 8.59
CA VAL A 138 -30.60 -2.17 7.25
C VAL A 138 -30.43 -3.69 7.24
N THR A 139 -31.46 -4.41 6.78
CA THR A 139 -31.48 -5.87 6.75
C THR A 139 -31.16 -6.44 5.38
N ALA A 140 -30.51 -7.61 5.34
CA ALA A 140 -30.38 -8.43 4.14
C ALA A 140 -30.88 -9.86 4.37
N GLU A 141 -31.28 -10.50 3.28
CA GLU A 141 -31.73 -11.90 3.30
C GLU A 141 -30.54 -12.84 3.43
N VAL A 142 -30.56 -13.69 4.46
CA VAL A 142 -29.55 -14.72 4.72
C VAL A 142 -30.21 -16.09 4.69
N ALA A 143 -29.65 -16.99 3.88
CA ALA A 143 -30.12 -18.37 3.79
C ALA A 143 -29.69 -19.15 5.04
N SER A 144 -30.66 -19.66 5.79
CA SER A 144 -30.38 -20.62 6.88
C SER A 144 -30.05 -22.00 6.31
N SER A 145 -29.29 -22.80 7.06
CA SER A 145 -29.03 -24.22 6.74
C SER A 145 -30.31 -25.07 6.66
N SER A 146 -31.43 -24.58 7.19
CA SER A 146 -32.76 -25.18 7.10
C SER A 146 -33.54 -24.81 5.82
N GLY A 147 -32.99 -23.99 4.92
CA GLY A 147 -33.66 -23.52 3.71
C GLY A 147 -34.67 -22.39 3.92
N SER A 148 -34.89 -21.96 5.18
CA SER A 148 -35.67 -20.77 5.51
C SER A 148 -34.79 -19.51 5.36
N THR A 149 -35.35 -18.45 4.79
CA THR A 149 -34.64 -17.17 4.68
C THR A 149 -34.98 -16.29 5.89
N ALA A 150 -33.95 -15.68 6.47
CA ALA A 150 -34.08 -14.76 7.60
C ALA A 150 -33.55 -13.39 7.18
N TYR A 151 -34.25 -12.33 7.59
CA TYR A 151 -33.76 -10.97 7.45
C TYR A 151 -32.95 -10.63 8.68
N ILE A 152 -31.67 -10.33 8.49
CA ILE A 152 -30.72 -10.00 9.54
C ILE A 152 -30.23 -8.58 9.25
N SER A 153 -30.19 -7.72 10.27
CA SER A 153 -29.62 -6.37 10.19
C SER A 153 -28.08 -6.41 10.10
N ARG A 154 -27.47 -5.33 9.62
CA ARG A 154 -26.01 -5.18 9.64
C ARG A 154 -25.46 -5.26 11.06
N LEU A 155 -26.14 -4.65 12.05
CA LEU A 155 -25.74 -4.74 13.45
C LEU A 155 -25.80 -6.18 13.98
N GLU A 156 -26.87 -6.92 13.73
CA GLU A 156 -26.97 -8.33 14.12
C GLU A 156 -25.87 -9.19 13.46
N GLY A 157 -25.54 -8.89 12.20
CA GLY A 157 -24.40 -9.50 11.51
C GLY A 157 -23.06 -9.23 12.20
N ILE A 158 -22.84 -7.99 12.67
CA ILE A 158 -21.66 -7.63 13.48
C ILE A 158 -21.68 -8.34 14.83
N GLN A 159 -22.81 -8.40 15.52
CA GLN A 159 -22.92 -9.07 16.83
C GLN A 159 -22.54 -10.55 16.74
N ASP A 160 -23.06 -11.26 15.73
CA ASP A 160 -22.71 -12.66 15.48
C ASP A 160 -21.23 -12.81 15.08
N ALA A 161 -20.71 -11.94 14.22
CA ALA A 161 -19.31 -11.93 13.82
C ALA A 161 -18.35 -11.72 14.99
N LEU A 162 -18.64 -10.75 15.87
CA LEU A 162 -17.88 -10.49 17.08
C LEU A 162 -17.98 -11.66 18.06
N GLN A 163 -19.15 -12.27 18.23
CA GLN A 163 -19.31 -13.44 19.08
C GLN A 163 -18.42 -14.61 18.62
N ARG A 164 -18.39 -14.91 17.31
CA ARG A 164 -17.53 -15.94 16.73
C ARG A 164 -16.05 -15.60 16.90
N THR A 165 -15.69 -14.35 16.57
CA THR A 165 -14.31 -13.87 16.68
C THR A 165 -13.80 -13.91 18.12
N LEU A 166 -14.55 -13.41 19.10
CA LEU A 166 -14.17 -13.46 20.52
C LEU A 166 -13.98 -14.91 21.00
N THR A 167 -14.83 -15.82 20.54
CA THR A 167 -14.70 -17.26 20.85
C THR A 167 -13.44 -17.86 20.22
N SER A 168 -13.11 -17.45 19.00
CA SER A 168 -11.88 -17.84 18.31
C SER A 168 -10.63 -17.32 19.02
N ILE A 169 -10.61 -16.02 19.39
CA ILE A 169 -9.49 -15.40 20.12
C ILE A 169 -9.30 -16.09 21.48
N LEU A 170 -10.38 -16.36 22.23
CA LEU A 170 -10.30 -17.07 23.51
C LEU A 170 -9.62 -18.44 23.37
N ARG A 171 -9.89 -19.17 22.28
CA ARG A 171 -9.31 -20.50 22.03
C ARG A 171 -7.86 -20.45 21.55
N GLN A 172 -7.54 -19.50 20.67
CA GLN A 172 -6.24 -19.46 19.98
C GLN A 172 -5.20 -18.61 20.74
N SER A 173 -5.65 -17.58 21.44
CA SER A 173 -4.80 -16.60 22.13
C SER A 173 -5.51 -16.07 23.39
N PRO A 174 -5.66 -16.90 24.44
CA PRO A 174 -6.43 -16.56 25.65
C PRO A 174 -5.87 -15.34 26.42
N HIS A 175 -4.57 -15.06 26.27
CA HIS A 175 -3.90 -13.90 26.87
C HIS A 175 -3.99 -12.63 26.00
N ARG A 176 -4.67 -12.66 24.85
CA ARG A 176 -4.88 -11.46 24.04
C ARG A 176 -5.85 -10.52 24.75
N ARG A 177 -5.51 -9.23 24.83
CA ARG A 177 -6.40 -8.18 25.32
C ARG A 177 -7.36 -7.77 24.22
N VAL A 178 -8.64 -7.60 24.57
CA VAL A 178 -9.68 -7.19 23.63
C VAL A 178 -10.51 -6.06 24.24
N ALA A 179 -10.82 -5.05 23.44
CA ALA A 179 -11.69 -3.95 23.83
C ALA A 179 -12.79 -3.68 22.80
N LEU A 180 -13.90 -3.13 23.29
CA LEU A 180 -15.02 -2.65 22.50
C LEU A 180 -15.16 -1.14 22.67
N VAL A 181 -15.24 -0.46 21.53
CA VAL A 181 -15.66 0.94 21.40
C VAL A 181 -16.83 0.95 20.43
N THR A 182 -17.90 1.65 20.76
CA THR A 182 -19.03 1.83 19.84
C THR A 182 -19.27 3.29 19.55
N PHE A 183 -19.92 3.58 18.44
CA PHE A 183 -20.22 4.95 18.07
C PHE A 183 -21.52 5.11 17.31
N ASN A 184 -22.16 6.23 17.57
CA ASN A 184 -23.30 6.77 16.84
C ASN A 184 -23.32 8.31 16.98
N ASP A 185 -24.37 8.94 17.53
CA ASP A 185 -24.33 10.34 17.97
C ASP A 185 -23.51 10.55 19.26
N GLU A 186 -23.03 9.48 19.90
CA GLU A 186 -22.03 9.48 20.95
C GLU A 186 -20.95 8.41 20.72
N VAL A 187 -19.80 8.53 21.39
CA VAL A 187 -18.76 7.49 21.42
C VAL A 187 -18.73 6.86 22.81
N VAL A 188 -18.89 5.54 22.88
CA VAL A 188 -18.88 4.81 24.14
C VAL A 188 -17.69 3.86 24.18
N ILE A 189 -16.83 4.03 25.17
CA ILE A 189 -15.68 3.17 25.45
C ILE A 189 -16.10 2.16 26.52
N TYR A 190 -16.23 0.89 26.13
CA TYR A 190 -16.50 -0.21 27.07
C TYR A 190 -15.21 -0.84 27.60
N GLY A 191 -14.10 -0.75 26.85
CA GLY A 191 -12.88 -1.52 27.13
C GLY A 191 -13.17 -3.02 27.06
N ASP A 192 -12.71 -3.77 28.06
CA ASP A 192 -13.02 -5.20 28.22
C ASP A 192 -14.42 -5.48 28.81
N GLY A 193 -15.26 -4.45 28.97
CA GLY A 193 -16.62 -4.56 29.48
C GLY A 193 -16.74 -4.69 31.01
N THR A 194 -15.63 -4.77 31.75
CA THR A 194 -15.62 -4.89 33.22
C THR A 194 -15.78 -3.55 33.93
N ALA A 195 -15.19 -2.49 33.38
CA ALA A 195 -15.28 -1.14 33.90
C ALA A 195 -16.62 -0.45 33.53
N ALA A 196 -16.91 0.65 34.23
CA ALA A 196 -18.02 1.53 33.88
C ALA A 196 -17.76 2.18 32.51
N PRO A 197 -18.70 2.08 31.54
CA PRO A 197 -18.49 2.67 30.21
C PRO A 197 -18.29 4.18 30.29
N LEU A 198 -17.35 4.68 29.50
CA LEU A 198 -17.12 6.11 29.32
C LEU A 198 -17.83 6.58 28.05
N THR A 199 -18.76 7.52 28.20
CA THR A 199 -19.52 8.11 27.08
C THR A 199 -19.01 9.52 26.77
N LEU A 200 -18.65 9.76 25.52
CA LEU A 200 -18.27 11.06 24.95
C LEU A 200 -19.40 11.53 24.03
N ARG A 201 -19.94 12.72 24.28
CA ARG A 201 -21.08 13.27 23.53
C ARG A 201 -21.00 14.80 23.41
N ASP A 202 -21.83 15.37 22.55
CA ASP A 202 -21.93 16.82 22.34
C ASP A 202 -20.56 17.44 22.00
N TRP A 203 -20.14 18.48 22.73
CA TRP A 203 -18.88 19.18 22.54
C TRP A 203 -17.65 18.27 22.62
N ALA A 204 -17.72 17.16 23.37
CA ALA A 204 -16.60 16.24 23.53
C ALA A 204 -16.23 15.56 22.20
N LEU A 205 -17.18 15.43 21.27
CA LEU A 205 -16.95 14.85 19.93
C LEU A 205 -16.12 15.76 19.02
N PHE A 206 -15.90 17.02 19.41
CA PHE A 206 -15.19 18.03 18.63
C PHE A 206 -13.82 18.39 19.23
N ASP A 207 -13.45 17.82 20.38
CA ASP A 207 -12.22 18.15 21.09
C ASP A 207 -11.24 16.96 21.02
N TYR A 208 -10.23 17.11 20.15
CA TYR A 208 -9.22 16.09 19.89
C TYR A 208 -8.46 15.69 21.15
N ASP A 209 -7.99 16.70 21.91
CA ASP A 209 -7.15 16.50 23.08
C ASP A 209 -7.96 15.87 24.21
N HIS A 210 -9.21 16.29 24.38
CA HIS A 210 -10.12 15.68 25.33
C HIS A 210 -10.37 14.21 25.04
N ILE A 211 -10.73 13.85 23.80
CA ILE A 211 -10.96 12.45 23.40
C ILE A 211 -9.70 11.62 23.66
N TRP A 212 -8.53 12.12 23.24
CA TRP A 212 -7.27 11.42 23.41
C TRP A 212 -6.96 11.17 24.89
N GLN A 213 -7.06 12.19 25.73
CA GLN A 213 -6.76 12.09 27.16
C GLN A 213 -7.70 11.13 27.90
N GLN A 214 -9.00 11.19 27.61
CA GLN A 214 -9.98 10.30 28.23
C GLN A 214 -9.76 8.84 27.79
N ALA A 215 -9.51 8.60 26.51
CA ALA A 215 -9.33 7.25 25.98
C ALA A 215 -8.00 6.60 26.41
N VAL A 216 -6.90 7.35 26.47
CA VAL A 216 -5.58 6.81 26.89
C VAL A 216 -5.54 6.49 28.39
N THR A 217 -6.28 7.24 29.21
CA THR A 217 -6.35 7.05 30.65
C THR A 217 -7.40 6.02 31.08
N TYR A 218 -8.27 5.57 30.15
CA TYR A 218 -9.26 4.55 30.42
C TYR A 218 -8.61 3.24 30.92
N SER A 219 -9.39 2.45 31.68
CA SER A 219 -8.93 1.23 32.33
C SER A 219 -8.24 0.29 31.36
N ILE A 220 -7.14 -0.32 31.80
CA ILE A 220 -6.40 -1.31 31.02
C ILE A 220 -7.29 -2.54 30.79
N PRO A 221 -7.56 -2.92 29.53
CA PRO A 221 -8.32 -4.13 29.24
C PRO A 221 -7.55 -5.37 29.69
N HIS A 222 -8.18 -6.27 30.44
CA HIS A 222 -7.61 -7.57 30.79
C HIS A 222 -7.63 -8.54 29.60
N CYS A 223 -7.02 -9.71 29.78
CA CYS A 223 -6.98 -10.76 28.77
C CYS A 223 -8.38 -11.33 28.51
N ILE A 224 -8.66 -11.77 27.29
CA ILE A 224 -9.97 -12.31 26.90
C ILE A 224 -10.39 -13.52 27.76
N ALA A 225 -9.44 -14.30 28.26
CA ALA A 225 -9.70 -15.41 29.19
C ALA A 225 -10.47 -14.98 30.45
N GLU A 226 -10.28 -13.74 30.89
CA GLU A 226 -10.87 -13.18 32.11
C GLU A 226 -12.19 -12.43 31.83
N THR A 227 -12.35 -11.89 30.62
CA THR A 227 -13.38 -10.88 30.30
C THR A 227 -14.37 -11.28 29.22
N TYR A 228 -14.22 -12.49 28.64
CA TYR A 228 -15.06 -12.99 27.55
C TYR A 228 -16.56 -12.86 27.82
N GLN A 229 -17.03 -13.21 29.02
CA GLN A 229 -18.46 -13.19 29.34
C GLN A 229 -19.02 -11.76 29.37
N GLN A 230 -18.26 -10.82 29.90
CA GLN A 230 -18.61 -9.41 29.99
C GLN A 230 -18.66 -8.79 28.59
N LEU A 231 -17.63 -9.03 27.77
CA LEU A 231 -17.58 -8.55 26.38
C LEU A 231 -18.74 -9.10 25.54
N ILE A 232 -19.01 -10.41 25.60
CA ILE A 232 -20.13 -11.02 24.86
C ILE A 232 -21.46 -10.42 25.29
N LYS A 233 -21.65 -10.15 26.58
CA LYS A 233 -22.84 -9.47 27.07
C LYS A 233 -22.98 -8.07 26.45
N ARG A 234 -21.90 -7.27 26.46
CA ARG A 234 -21.91 -5.93 25.84
C ARG A 234 -22.25 -5.99 24.36
N VAL A 235 -21.67 -6.95 23.62
CA VAL A 235 -21.95 -7.15 22.19
C VAL A 235 -23.43 -7.47 21.96
N LYS A 236 -24.01 -8.36 22.76
CA LYS A 236 -25.45 -8.74 22.64
C LYS A 236 -26.40 -7.60 23.00
N ASP A 237 -25.97 -6.70 23.89
CA ASP A 237 -26.79 -5.58 24.37
C ASP A 237 -26.73 -4.35 23.42
N LEU A 238 -25.91 -4.39 22.35
CA LEU A 238 -25.82 -3.29 21.37
C LEU A 238 -27.16 -3.05 20.66
N ARG A 239 -27.44 -1.76 20.42
CA ARG A 239 -28.66 -1.29 19.75
C ARG A 239 -28.34 -0.11 18.86
N GLU A 240 -28.92 -0.12 17.68
CA GLU A 240 -28.74 0.92 16.69
C GLU A 240 -29.60 2.15 16.97
N HIS A 241 -28.99 3.34 16.85
CA HIS A 241 -29.70 4.62 16.87
C HIS A 241 -28.76 5.76 16.47
N GLY A 242 -29.33 6.91 16.08
CA GLY A 242 -28.57 8.15 15.99
C GLY A 242 -27.69 8.29 14.75
N ALA A 243 -26.80 9.28 14.82
CA ALA A 243 -25.88 9.71 13.78
C ALA A 243 -24.59 8.85 13.75
N THR A 244 -23.56 9.25 13.01
CA THR A 244 -22.34 8.45 12.77
C THR A 244 -21.07 9.26 13.13
N SER A 245 -20.65 9.22 14.41
CA SER A 245 -19.44 9.87 14.96
C SER A 245 -18.16 9.06 14.72
N LEU A 246 -17.90 8.68 13.47
CA LEU A 246 -16.79 7.79 13.10
C LEU A 246 -15.41 8.33 13.49
N GLY A 247 -15.13 9.61 13.21
CA GLY A 247 -13.81 10.18 13.46
C GLY A 247 -13.43 10.24 14.95
N PRO A 248 -14.31 10.72 15.85
CA PRO A 248 -14.08 10.65 17.30
C PRO A 248 -13.89 9.21 17.80
N ALA A 249 -14.65 8.25 17.26
CA ALA A 249 -14.53 6.84 17.65
C ALA A 249 -13.20 6.21 17.23
N ALA A 250 -12.76 6.51 16.00
CA ALA A 250 -11.46 6.10 15.50
C ALA A 250 -10.33 6.72 16.34
N LEU A 251 -10.44 8.00 16.71
CA LEU A 251 -9.49 8.68 17.58
C LEU A 251 -9.40 8.04 18.97
N ALA A 252 -10.54 7.81 19.62
CA ALA A 252 -10.60 7.14 20.92
C ALA A 252 -9.99 5.74 20.87
N SER A 253 -10.30 4.97 19.82
CA SER A 253 -9.75 3.64 19.61
C SER A 253 -8.23 3.67 19.43
N VAL A 254 -7.71 4.56 18.58
CA VAL A 254 -6.25 4.71 18.40
C VAL A 254 -5.57 5.16 19.69
N ALA A 255 -6.15 6.10 20.42
CA ALA A 255 -5.60 6.58 21.69
C ALA A 255 -5.50 5.45 22.73
N MET A 256 -6.53 4.61 22.85
CA MET A 256 -6.48 3.42 23.71
C MET A 256 -5.42 2.41 23.24
N ALA A 257 -5.38 2.11 21.94
CA ALA A 257 -4.42 1.18 21.35
C ALA A 257 -2.98 1.67 21.44
N SER A 258 -2.75 2.98 21.47
CA SER A 258 -1.42 3.62 21.44
C SER A 258 -0.52 3.26 22.61
N ARG A 259 -1.09 2.70 23.68
CA ARG A 259 -0.40 2.22 24.87
C ARG A 259 0.35 0.91 24.64
N TYR A 260 -0.03 0.18 23.60
CA TYR A 260 0.45 -1.17 23.32
C TYR A 260 0.88 -1.27 21.85
N PRO A 261 2.16 -1.07 21.52
CA PRO A 261 2.65 -1.24 20.16
C PRO A 261 2.31 -2.63 19.59
N GLY A 262 1.95 -2.68 18.31
CA GLY A 262 1.45 -3.90 17.66
C GLY A 262 -0.06 -4.13 17.83
N SER A 263 -0.77 -3.20 18.47
CA SER A 263 -2.23 -3.24 18.61
C SER A 263 -2.97 -2.99 17.31
N LYS A 264 -4.23 -3.41 17.28
CA LYS A 264 -5.11 -3.30 16.13
C LYS A 264 -6.40 -2.60 16.48
N VAL A 265 -6.87 -1.77 15.58
CA VAL A 265 -8.23 -1.21 15.57
C VAL A 265 -8.94 -1.77 14.35
N ILE A 266 -10.10 -2.40 14.56
CA ILE A 266 -10.97 -2.89 13.50
C ILE A 266 -12.21 -2.00 13.52
N LEU A 267 -12.29 -1.08 12.56
CA LEU A 267 -13.39 -0.14 12.40
C LEU A 267 -14.44 -0.74 11.48
N CYS A 268 -15.65 -0.94 11.98
CA CYS A 268 -16.80 -1.40 11.21
C CYS A 268 -17.81 -0.25 11.10
N THR A 269 -18.20 0.12 9.89
CA THR A 269 -19.16 1.21 9.62
C THR A 269 -20.03 0.89 8.42
N ASP A 270 -21.23 1.44 8.35
CA ASP A 270 -22.07 1.36 7.15
C ASP A 270 -22.52 2.74 6.62
N GLY A 271 -22.09 3.79 7.32
CA GLY A 271 -22.35 5.17 6.96
C GLY A 271 -21.08 6.03 6.90
N LYS A 272 -21.22 7.15 6.19
CA LYS A 272 -20.28 8.28 6.20
C LYS A 272 -20.32 9.02 7.53
N ALA A 273 -19.17 9.56 7.95
CA ALA A 273 -19.08 10.40 9.14
C ALA A 273 -19.90 11.68 8.98
N ASN A 274 -20.84 11.94 9.88
CA ASN A 274 -21.77 13.09 9.78
C ASN A 274 -21.85 13.93 11.08
N ILE A 275 -21.09 13.58 12.11
CA ILE A 275 -20.98 14.38 13.34
C ILE A 275 -19.57 14.26 13.95
N GLY A 276 -19.09 15.33 14.58
CA GLY A 276 -17.82 15.36 15.30
C GLY A 276 -16.59 15.55 14.39
N LEU A 277 -15.40 15.33 14.96
CA LEU A 277 -14.14 15.45 14.22
C LEU A 277 -14.13 14.56 12.97
N GLY A 278 -13.77 15.11 11.81
CA GLY A 278 -13.70 14.32 10.56
C GLY A 278 -15.06 14.04 9.92
N GLU A 279 -16.10 14.81 10.27
CA GLU A 279 -17.38 14.91 9.55
C GLU A 279 -17.17 15.17 8.05
N MET A 280 -17.94 14.50 7.19
CA MET A 280 -17.76 14.50 5.73
C MET A 280 -18.93 15.14 4.96
N GLU A 281 -19.97 15.60 5.66
CA GLU A 281 -21.18 16.15 5.04
C GLU A 281 -21.14 17.67 4.79
N GLN A 282 -20.16 18.38 5.36
CA GLN A 282 -20.04 19.83 5.19
C GLN A 282 -19.30 20.20 3.89
N GLU A 283 -19.91 21.09 3.08
CA GLU A 283 -19.18 21.83 2.05
C GLU A 283 -18.04 22.63 2.72
N PRO A 284 -16.87 22.80 2.06
CA PRO A 284 -15.71 23.44 2.66
C PRO A 284 -16.01 24.92 2.97
N ILE A 285 -16.47 25.18 4.19
CA ILE A 285 -16.47 26.52 4.76
C ILE A 285 -15.00 26.90 4.94
N LEU A 286 -14.70 28.19 4.72
CA LEU A 286 -13.39 28.85 4.66
C LEU A 286 -12.56 28.79 5.97
N SER A 287 -12.45 27.62 6.59
CA SER A 287 -11.76 27.33 7.84
C SER A 287 -10.58 26.40 7.55
N PRO A 288 -9.32 26.88 7.60
CA PRO A 288 -8.17 26.14 7.09
C PRO A 288 -7.57 25.09 8.04
N SER A 289 -8.09 24.91 9.26
CA SER A 289 -7.37 24.11 10.28
C SER A 289 -7.59 22.60 10.21
N PHE A 290 -8.78 22.12 9.80
CA PHE A 290 -9.06 20.67 9.78
C PHE A 290 -10.09 20.30 8.70
N GLN A 291 -9.69 20.25 7.43
CA GLN A 291 -10.55 19.63 6.42
C GLN A 291 -10.62 18.11 6.66
N PRO A 292 -11.74 17.44 6.31
CA PRO A 292 -11.94 16.00 6.50
C PRO A 292 -10.78 15.10 5.98
N PRO A 293 -10.15 15.35 4.81
CA PRO A 293 -9.02 14.53 4.37
C PRO A 293 -7.77 14.66 5.27
N HIS A 294 -7.59 15.80 5.96
CA HIS A 294 -6.44 16.01 6.84
C HIS A 294 -6.59 15.30 8.19
N PHE A 295 -7.81 15.24 8.74
CA PHE A 295 -8.05 14.59 10.03
C PHE A 295 -7.65 13.11 10.00
N TYR A 296 -8.19 12.33 9.06
CA TYR A 296 -7.90 10.90 8.97
C TYR A 296 -6.45 10.62 8.60
N ARG A 297 -5.82 11.47 7.78
CA ARG A 297 -4.39 11.35 7.47
C ARG A 297 -3.54 11.60 8.72
N TYR A 298 -3.84 12.63 9.49
CA TYR A 298 -3.14 12.94 10.73
C TYR A 298 -3.26 11.79 11.75
N LEU A 299 -4.49 11.28 11.94
CA LEU A 299 -4.74 10.14 12.81
C LEU A 299 -3.96 8.89 12.37
N ALA A 300 -3.88 8.61 11.06
CA ALA A 300 -3.12 7.49 10.53
C ALA A 300 -1.62 7.58 10.84
N VAL A 301 -1.01 8.75 10.65
CA VAL A 301 0.40 9.00 10.96
C VAL A 301 0.67 8.84 12.46
N GLN A 302 -0.24 9.35 13.31
CA GLN A 302 -0.15 9.15 14.76
C GLN A 302 -0.23 7.67 15.13
N ALA A 303 -1.14 6.91 14.52
CA ALA A 303 -1.25 5.47 14.74
C ALA A 303 0.02 4.71 14.35
N VAL A 304 0.63 5.04 13.20
CA VAL A 304 1.94 4.47 12.77
C VAL A 304 3.01 4.72 13.82
N GLY A 305 3.15 5.97 14.30
CA GLY A 305 4.15 6.33 15.31
C GLY A 305 3.95 5.61 16.66
N LYS A 306 2.75 5.11 16.93
CA LYS A 306 2.40 4.34 18.13
C LYS A 306 2.37 2.81 17.89
N GLY A 307 2.74 2.36 16.69
CA GLY A 307 2.74 0.94 16.34
C GLY A 307 1.34 0.34 16.19
N VAL A 308 0.31 1.15 15.95
CA VAL A 308 -1.09 0.72 15.83
C VAL A 308 -1.47 0.55 14.37
N ILE A 309 -2.15 -0.55 14.05
CA ILE A 309 -2.75 -0.81 12.74
C ILE A 309 -4.25 -0.57 12.79
N ILE A 310 -4.81 0.12 11.81
CA ILE A 310 -6.25 0.34 11.68
C ILE A 310 -6.73 -0.43 10.45
N SER A 311 -7.78 -1.25 10.56
CA SER A 311 -8.44 -1.88 9.42
C SER A 311 -9.87 -1.38 9.31
N ILE A 312 -10.32 -1.13 8.10
CA ILE A 312 -11.63 -0.56 7.78
C ILE A 312 -12.50 -1.65 7.12
N MET A 313 -13.67 -1.86 7.69
CA MET A 313 -14.71 -2.74 7.17
C MET A 313 -15.97 -1.93 6.94
N THR A 314 -16.42 -1.90 5.68
CA THR A 314 -17.65 -1.20 5.27
C THR A 314 -18.65 -2.20 4.71
N PHE A 315 -19.93 -1.84 4.63
CA PHE A 315 -20.95 -2.75 4.09
C PHE A 315 -21.22 -2.53 2.60
N GLU A 316 -21.52 -3.61 1.89
CA GLU A 316 -21.94 -3.54 0.49
C GLU A 316 -23.15 -2.62 0.31
N GLY A 317 -23.13 -1.84 -0.77
CA GLY A 317 -24.23 -0.93 -1.14
C GLY A 317 -24.31 0.34 -0.27
N THR A 318 -23.21 0.73 0.36
CA THR A 318 -23.11 1.97 1.15
C THR A 318 -22.16 2.97 0.49
N ASP A 319 -22.23 4.23 0.94
CA ASP A 319 -21.24 5.27 0.64
C ASP A 319 -20.67 5.76 1.96
N CYS A 320 -19.56 5.17 2.34
CA CYS A 320 -18.78 5.48 3.54
C CYS A 320 -17.63 6.44 3.22
N ARG A 321 -17.53 6.96 1.98
CA ARG A 321 -16.38 7.74 1.51
C ARG A 321 -15.07 6.99 1.72
N LEU A 322 -15.02 5.73 1.26
CA LEU A 322 -13.90 4.82 1.46
C LEU A 322 -12.59 5.36 0.89
N ALA A 323 -12.65 6.17 -0.16
CA ALA A 323 -11.51 6.92 -0.69
C ALA A 323 -10.80 7.77 0.39
N ASP A 324 -11.55 8.29 1.36
CA ASP A 324 -11.06 9.13 2.44
C ASP A 324 -10.67 8.32 3.69
N ILE A 325 -11.60 7.52 4.24
CA ILE A 325 -11.34 6.74 5.47
C ILE A 325 -10.39 5.55 5.23
N GLY A 326 -10.34 4.99 4.02
CA GLY A 326 -9.45 3.89 3.67
C GLY A 326 -7.97 4.24 3.82
N ARG A 327 -7.62 5.54 3.82
CA ARG A 327 -6.26 6.02 4.10
C ARG A 327 -5.76 5.64 5.49
N LEU A 328 -6.67 5.51 6.47
CA LEU A 328 -6.32 5.02 7.81
C LEU A 328 -5.68 3.63 7.71
N ALA A 329 -6.29 2.73 6.96
CA ALA A 329 -5.80 1.37 6.80
C ALA A 329 -4.56 1.30 5.91
N ASP A 330 -4.58 2.00 4.79
CA ASP A 330 -3.46 2.01 3.86
C ASP A 330 -2.16 2.51 4.50
N VAL A 331 -2.20 3.64 5.22
CA VAL A 331 -1.01 4.24 5.87
C VAL A 331 -0.55 3.40 7.06
N THR A 332 -1.47 2.83 7.83
CA THR A 332 -1.11 2.07 9.04
C THR A 332 -0.76 0.60 8.77
N GLY A 333 -0.89 0.13 7.52
CA GLY A 333 -0.63 -1.27 7.18
C GLY A 333 -1.80 -2.21 7.53
N GLY A 334 -3.03 -1.70 7.62
CA GLY A 334 -4.27 -2.47 7.78
C GLY A 334 -5.08 -2.63 6.50
N ARG A 335 -6.21 -3.35 6.58
CA ARG A 335 -6.98 -3.75 5.39
C ARG A 335 -8.20 -2.87 5.17
N VAL A 336 -8.62 -2.76 3.91
CA VAL A 336 -9.85 -2.11 3.49
C VAL A 336 -10.71 -3.15 2.79
N ASN A 337 -11.85 -3.46 3.39
CA ASN A 337 -12.76 -4.49 2.89
C ASN A 337 -14.20 -3.95 2.86
N ILE A 338 -14.92 -4.28 1.79
CA ILE A 338 -16.38 -4.18 1.72
C ILE A 338 -16.95 -5.58 2.03
N VAL A 339 -17.86 -5.66 3.00
CA VAL A 339 -18.41 -6.91 3.51
C VAL A 339 -19.93 -7.00 3.36
N SER A 340 -20.42 -8.22 3.31
CA SER A 340 -21.83 -8.56 3.47
C SER A 340 -22.06 -9.18 4.85
N ILE A 341 -23.32 -9.34 5.25
CA ILE A 341 -23.68 -10.06 6.49
C ILE A 341 -23.11 -11.50 6.48
N ALA A 342 -23.00 -12.12 5.30
CA ALA A 342 -22.45 -13.47 5.17
C ALA A 342 -20.93 -13.54 5.32
N THR A 343 -20.20 -12.46 5.00
CA THR A 343 -18.73 -12.44 4.94
C THR A 343 -18.06 -11.66 6.07
N VAL A 344 -18.81 -10.82 6.79
CA VAL A 344 -18.25 -9.97 7.86
C VAL A 344 -17.54 -10.76 8.95
N ALA A 345 -18.07 -11.91 9.36
CA ALA A 345 -17.43 -12.78 10.35
C ALA A 345 -16.05 -13.28 9.89
N THR A 346 -15.97 -13.78 8.66
CA THR A 346 -14.71 -14.32 8.13
C THR A 346 -13.66 -13.24 7.92
N GLU A 347 -14.07 -12.03 7.52
CA GLU A 347 -13.13 -10.91 7.34
C GLU A 347 -12.63 -10.36 8.68
N ILE A 348 -13.49 -10.25 9.69
CA ILE A 348 -13.08 -9.87 11.04
C ILE A 348 -12.06 -10.87 11.60
N GLU A 349 -12.32 -12.17 11.49
CA GLU A 349 -11.38 -13.20 11.95
C GLU A 349 -10.04 -13.13 11.20
N SER A 350 -10.07 -12.93 9.87
CA SER A 350 -8.87 -12.80 9.03
C SER A 350 -8.00 -11.61 9.45
N VAL A 351 -8.60 -10.44 9.71
CA VAL A 351 -7.89 -9.24 10.16
C VAL A 351 -7.37 -9.40 11.59
N CYS A 352 -8.14 -10.03 12.48
CA CYS A 352 -7.70 -10.37 13.83
C CYS A 352 -6.45 -11.26 13.84
N ALA A 353 -6.35 -12.22 12.92
CA ALA A 353 -5.22 -13.14 12.82
C ALA A 353 -3.92 -12.48 12.26
N ASP A 354 -4.02 -11.40 11.48
CA ASP A 354 -2.88 -10.80 10.76
C ASP A 354 -2.00 -9.92 11.66
N ASN A 355 -1.13 -10.51 12.47
CA ASN A 355 -0.36 -9.80 13.50
C ASN A 355 0.70 -8.84 12.92
N VAL A 356 0.96 -7.77 13.67
CA VAL A 356 2.12 -6.89 13.44
C VAL A 356 3.39 -7.67 13.77
N LEU A 357 4.30 -7.78 12.82
CA LEU A 357 5.58 -8.46 12.96
C LEU A 357 6.69 -7.49 13.36
N ALA A 358 6.62 -6.25 12.86
CA ALA A 358 7.58 -5.20 13.14
C ALA A 358 6.92 -3.82 13.03
N THR A 359 7.49 -2.86 13.74
CA THR A 359 7.08 -1.44 13.72
C THR A 359 8.28 -0.56 13.35
N ASP A 360 8.03 0.72 13.04
CA ASP A 360 9.09 1.69 12.69
C ASP A 360 9.98 1.19 11.54
N VAL A 361 9.39 0.47 10.57
CA VAL A 361 10.15 -0.15 9.48
C VAL A 361 10.50 0.89 8.42
N THR A 362 11.78 0.98 8.11
CA THR A 362 12.34 1.81 7.04
C THR A 362 13.18 0.94 6.12
N ALA A 363 12.92 1.00 4.82
CA ALA A 363 13.74 0.35 3.80
C ALA A 363 14.55 1.39 3.03
N THR A 364 15.87 1.26 3.04
CA THR A 364 16.77 2.02 2.17
C THR A 364 17.31 1.10 1.08
N LEU A 365 16.97 1.39 -0.17
CA LEU A 365 17.48 0.68 -1.33
C LEU A 365 18.58 1.50 -1.99
N LEU A 366 19.73 0.87 -2.22
CA LEU A 366 20.90 1.45 -2.85
C LEU A 366 21.22 0.69 -4.13
N ALA A 367 21.33 1.42 -5.23
CA ALA A 367 21.81 0.95 -6.52
C ALA A 367 23.15 1.63 -6.87
N PRO A 368 23.85 1.19 -7.92
CA PRO A 368 25.05 1.86 -8.40
C PRO A 368 24.73 3.22 -8.99
N ASP A 369 25.68 4.16 -8.91
CA ASP A 369 25.56 5.44 -9.62
C ASP A 369 25.39 5.18 -11.13
N GLY A 370 24.38 5.82 -11.71
CA GLY A 370 23.86 5.53 -13.05
C GLY A 370 22.49 4.84 -13.05
N VAL A 371 22.07 4.24 -11.95
CA VAL A 371 20.69 3.74 -11.74
C VAL A 371 19.86 4.79 -11.03
N TYR A 372 18.57 4.87 -11.35
CA TYR A 372 17.59 5.73 -10.67
C TYR A 372 16.21 5.07 -10.59
N TYR A 373 15.33 5.62 -9.75
CA TYR A 373 13.99 5.10 -9.51
C TYR A 373 12.93 6.10 -10.02
N PRO A 374 12.28 5.85 -11.18
CA PRO A 374 11.50 6.87 -11.89
C PRO A 374 10.24 7.39 -11.18
N TYR A 375 9.73 6.65 -10.18
CA TYR A 375 8.47 6.95 -9.49
C TYR A 375 8.69 7.30 -8.01
N GLU A 376 9.93 7.60 -7.63
CA GLU A 376 10.28 8.02 -6.28
C GLU A 376 10.61 9.52 -6.30
N ASP A 377 10.44 10.20 -5.16
CA ASP A 377 10.57 11.66 -5.06
C ASP A 377 11.94 12.18 -5.51
N GLU A 378 13.00 11.41 -5.24
CA GLU A 378 14.36 11.68 -5.71
C GLU A 378 14.76 10.74 -6.84
N ASN A 379 15.05 11.28 -8.03
CA ASN A 379 15.65 10.55 -9.16
C ASN A 379 17.13 10.22 -8.88
N ASN A 380 17.37 9.42 -7.85
CA ASN A 380 18.68 9.13 -7.30
C ASN A 380 18.94 7.60 -7.27
N TYR A 381 20.18 7.20 -7.07
CA TYR A 381 20.57 5.80 -6.89
C TYR A 381 20.20 5.25 -5.49
N ARG A 382 19.71 6.12 -4.61
CA ARG A 382 19.26 5.81 -3.25
C ARG A 382 17.79 6.15 -3.11
N VAL A 383 17.02 5.23 -2.54
CA VAL A 383 15.63 5.44 -2.16
C VAL A 383 15.46 5.07 -0.70
N VAL A 384 14.77 5.92 0.06
CA VAL A 384 14.38 5.65 1.44
C VAL A 384 12.86 5.61 1.47
N ARG A 385 12.29 4.51 1.95
CA ARG A 385 10.84 4.35 2.12
C ARG A 385 10.52 4.04 3.57
N GLU A 386 9.76 4.91 4.19
CA GLU A 386 9.15 4.71 5.51
C GLU A 386 7.93 3.82 5.32
N ILE A 387 8.01 2.59 5.83
CA ILE A 387 6.98 1.56 5.68
C ILE A 387 6.05 1.56 6.90
N GLY A 388 6.58 1.87 8.09
CA GLY A 388 5.81 1.91 9.32
C GLY A 388 5.56 0.51 9.89
N ASN A 389 4.30 0.10 10.01
CA ASN A 389 3.92 -1.17 10.64
C ASN A 389 3.82 -2.28 9.59
N VAL A 390 4.42 -3.43 9.88
CA VAL A 390 4.56 -4.54 8.92
C VAL A 390 3.79 -5.76 9.39
N THR A 391 2.95 -6.31 8.52
CA THR A 391 2.31 -7.62 8.70
C THR A 391 2.94 -8.66 7.77
N LYS A 392 2.59 -9.94 7.96
CA LYS A 392 3.22 -11.07 7.25
C LYS A 392 3.13 -10.98 5.73
N GLY A 393 1.99 -10.49 5.23
CA GLY A 393 1.71 -10.40 3.79
C GLY A 393 2.29 -9.18 3.08
N LEU A 394 3.00 -8.29 3.79
CA LEU A 394 3.45 -7.04 3.18
C LEU A 394 4.57 -7.27 2.16
N GLU A 395 4.29 -6.86 0.92
CA GLU A 395 5.21 -6.82 -0.20
C GLU A 395 5.22 -5.40 -0.79
N ILE A 396 6.41 -4.85 -1.05
CA ILE A 396 6.56 -3.55 -1.71
C ILE A 396 7.44 -3.71 -2.94
N THR A 397 7.19 -2.89 -3.95
CA THR A 397 7.94 -2.92 -5.21
C THR A 397 8.54 -1.56 -5.56
N PHE A 398 9.64 -1.60 -6.31
CA PHE A 398 10.33 -0.42 -6.83
C PHE A 398 10.67 -0.65 -8.29
N GLN A 399 10.34 0.32 -9.15
CA GLN A 399 10.84 0.35 -10.51
C GLN A 399 12.17 1.08 -10.56
N PHE A 400 13.15 0.54 -11.28
CA PHE A 400 14.40 1.26 -11.54
C PHE A 400 14.70 1.35 -13.03
N ALA A 401 15.59 2.25 -13.40
CA ALA A 401 16.05 2.45 -14.76
C ALA A 401 17.53 2.86 -14.77
N VAL A 402 18.18 2.63 -15.91
CA VAL A 402 19.58 2.99 -16.13
C VAL A 402 19.65 4.28 -16.96
N LYS A 403 20.40 5.27 -16.47
CA LYS A 403 20.70 6.51 -17.19
C LYS A 403 21.41 6.18 -18.52
N PRO A 404 21.06 6.83 -19.64
CA PRO A 404 21.63 6.52 -20.96
C PRO A 404 23.16 6.44 -20.98
N ASP A 405 23.84 7.41 -20.34
CA ASP A 405 25.30 7.54 -20.32
C ASP A 405 26.03 6.37 -19.60
N PHE A 406 25.31 5.60 -18.78
CA PHE A 406 25.87 4.51 -18.00
C PHE A 406 25.64 3.13 -18.62
N ARG A 407 24.84 3.03 -19.70
CA ARG A 407 24.43 1.75 -20.30
C ARG A 407 25.61 0.91 -20.76
N GLU A 408 26.50 1.49 -21.57
CA GLU A 408 27.68 0.79 -22.10
C GLU A 408 28.63 0.36 -20.97
N ALA A 409 28.88 1.25 -20.01
CA ALA A 409 29.72 0.97 -18.86
C ALA A 409 29.17 -0.18 -18.00
N PHE A 410 27.86 -0.25 -17.79
CA PHE A 410 27.22 -1.34 -17.04
C PHE A 410 27.22 -2.66 -17.80
N LEU A 411 27.06 -2.62 -19.13
CA LEU A 411 27.19 -3.81 -19.97
C LEU A 411 28.60 -4.39 -19.92
N GLN A 412 29.64 -3.55 -19.94
CA GLN A 412 31.02 -3.99 -19.79
C GLN A 412 31.30 -4.60 -18.41
N LYS A 413 30.65 -4.10 -17.34
CA LYS A 413 30.76 -4.68 -15.99
C LYS A 413 30.06 -6.03 -15.82
N GLY A 414 29.06 -6.34 -16.65
CA GLY A 414 28.32 -7.61 -16.65
C GLY A 414 27.39 -7.85 -15.45
N SER A 415 27.63 -7.23 -14.30
CA SER A 415 26.76 -7.28 -13.12
C SER A 415 26.78 -5.97 -12.31
N LEU A 416 25.68 -5.71 -11.59
CA LEU A 416 25.46 -4.52 -10.79
C LEU A 416 25.11 -4.87 -9.34
N PRO A 417 25.73 -4.22 -8.35
CA PRO A 417 25.41 -4.44 -6.94
C PRO A 417 24.18 -3.65 -6.53
N PHE A 418 23.28 -4.30 -5.81
CA PHE A 418 22.17 -3.66 -5.10
C PHE A 418 22.31 -3.97 -3.61
N GLN A 419 21.98 -3.00 -2.76
CA GLN A 419 21.95 -3.21 -1.33
C GLN A 419 20.63 -2.72 -0.74
N LEU A 420 20.01 -3.56 0.07
CA LEU A 420 18.87 -3.22 0.90
C LEU A 420 19.34 -3.08 2.35
N GLN A 421 19.03 -1.95 2.97
CA GLN A 421 19.20 -1.71 4.40
C GLN A 421 17.81 -1.54 5.01
N LEU A 422 17.41 -2.48 5.85
CA LEU A 422 16.16 -2.44 6.60
C LEU A 422 16.46 -2.07 8.04
N SER A 423 15.80 -1.04 8.56
CA SER A 423 15.80 -0.72 9.99
C SER A 423 14.39 -0.89 10.52
N PHE A 424 14.22 -1.56 11.65
CA PHE A 424 12.90 -1.81 12.23
C PHE A 424 12.98 -2.10 13.73
N LYS A 425 11.83 -2.11 14.39
CA LYS A 425 11.66 -2.65 15.75
C LYS A 425 10.95 -3.99 15.70
N THR A 426 11.47 -4.99 16.39
CA THR A 426 10.78 -6.26 16.60
C THR A 426 9.55 -6.05 17.47
N ARG A 427 8.75 -7.12 17.65
CA ARG A 427 7.64 -7.10 18.59
C ARG A 427 8.11 -6.84 20.03
N ASP A 428 9.31 -7.29 20.38
CA ASP A 428 9.98 -7.04 21.67
C ASP A 428 10.62 -5.65 21.76
N GLN A 429 10.24 -4.71 20.89
CA GLN A 429 10.81 -3.35 20.79
C GLN A 429 12.32 -3.26 20.52
N GLN A 430 12.99 -4.38 20.25
CA GLN A 430 14.41 -4.38 19.91
C GLN A 430 14.63 -3.76 18.53
N ARG A 431 15.56 -2.82 18.44
CA ARG A 431 15.93 -2.16 17.18
C ARG A 431 16.86 -3.04 16.36
N VAL A 432 16.44 -3.44 15.17
CA VAL A 432 17.18 -4.33 14.28
C VAL A 432 17.57 -3.59 13.01
N THR A 433 18.77 -3.87 12.51
CA THR A 433 19.19 -3.46 11.16
C THR A 433 19.55 -4.69 10.35
N ARG A 434 18.86 -4.95 9.24
CA ARG A 434 19.16 -6.04 8.32
C ARG A 434 19.75 -5.48 7.03
N ILE A 435 20.85 -6.06 6.56
CA ILE A 435 21.56 -5.59 5.37
C ILE A 435 21.73 -6.74 4.40
N ILE A 436 21.14 -6.58 3.22
CA ILE A 436 21.19 -7.56 2.14
C ILE A 436 21.91 -6.93 0.97
N THR A 437 22.99 -7.55 0.50
CA THR A 437 23.70 -7.12 -0.71
C THR A 437 23.62 -8.22 -1.75
N GLU A 438 23.20 -7.90 -2.97
CA GLU A 438 23.13 -8.84 -4.08
C GLU A 438 23.77 -8.27 -5.35
N GLN A 439 24.39 -9.14 -6.14
CA GLN A 439 24.88 -8.80 -7.48
C GLN A 439 23.90 -9.32 -8.54
N ARG A 440 23.45 -8.46 -9.46
CA ARG A 440 22.49 -8.81 -10.52
C ARG A 440 23.12 -8.66 -11.91
N PRO A 441 22.97 -9.66 -12.80
CA PRO A 441 23.55 -9.60 -14.13
C PRO A 441 22.86 -8.53 -15.01
N VAL A 442 23.62 -7.96 -15.95
CA VAL A 442 23.12 -7.01 -16.96
C VAL A 442 23.07 -7.72 -18.32
N THR A 443 22.06 -7.42 -19.14
CA THR A 443 21.91 -8.02 -20.47
C THR A 443 21.35 -7.00 -21.47
N THR A 444 21.71 -7.17 -22.74
CA THR A 444 21.13 -6.45 -23.89
C THR A 444 20.00 -7.23 -24.58
N ASN A 445 19.88 -8.54 -24.33
CA ASN A 445 18.98 -9.41 -25.11
C ASN A 445 17.59 -9.52 -24.47
N SER A 446 16.62 -8.79 -25.04
CA SER A 446 15.21 -8.79 -24.63
C SER A 446 14.51 -10.14 -24.86
N GLN A 447 14.92 -10.93 -25.85
CA GLN A 447 14.28 -12.21 -26.18
C GLN A 447 14.62 -13.35 -25.22
N ILE A 448 15.86 -13.41 -24.72
CA ILE A 448 16.28 -14.38 -23.68
C ILE A 448 15.55 -14.10 -22.34
N LEU A 449 15.10 -12.87 -22.13
CA LEU A 449 14.44 -12.42 -20.91
C LEU A 449 12.97 -12.84 -20.84
N VAL A 450 12.22 -12.90 -21.94
CA VAL A 450 10.75 -13.16 -21.90
C VAL A 450 10.41 -14.46 -21.17
N GLY A 451 11.17 -15.54 -21.42
CA GLY A 451 10.97 -16.82 -20.73
C GLY A 451 11.42 -16.82 -19.26
N LYS A 452 12.16 -15.81 -18.82
CA LYS A 452 12.70 -15.64 -17.46
C LYS A 452 12.05 -14.50 -16.67
N LEU A 453 11.13 -13.75 -17.27
CA LEU A 453 10.42 -12.67 -16.57
C LEU A 453 9.55 -13.26 -15.46
N ASN A 454 9.70 -12.72 -14.25
CA ASN A 454 8.79 -13.02 -13.16
C ASN A 454 7.53 -12.15 -13.33
N MET A 455 6.54 -12.71 -14.03
CA MET A 455 5.29 -12.00 -14.32
C MET A 455 4.43 -11.74 -13.08
N ALA A 456 4.57 -12.54 -12.03
CA ALA A 456 3.92 -12.25 -10.75
C ALA A 456 4.45 -10.95 -10.13
N VAL A 457 5.78 -10.76 -10.10
CA VAL A 457 6.42 -9.53 -9.58
C VAL A 457 6.09 -8.32 -10.44
N ILE A 458 6.18 -8.44 -11.77
CA ILE A 458 5.81 -7.35 -12.69
C ILE A 458 4.35 -6.98 -12.51
N GLY A 459 3.49 -8.00 -12.33
CA GLY A 459 2.06 -7.79 -12.18
C GLY A 459 1.69 -7.08 -10.87
N VAL A 460 2.29 -7.51 -9.77
CA VAL A 460 2.15 -6.86 -8.46
C VAL A 460 2.65 -5.42 -8.53
N HIS A 461 3.81 -5.17 -9.15
CA HIS A 461 4.33 -3.82 -9.28
C HIS A 461 3.40 -2.91 -10.08
N CYS A 462 2.88 -3.37 -11.21
CA CYS A 462 1.92 -2.61 -12.00
C CYS A 462 0.66 -2.29 -11.20
N ALA A 463 0.12 -3.25 -10.45
CA ALA A 463 -1.04 -3.03 -9.59
C ALA A 463 -0.76 -1.98 -8.51
N GLN A 464 0.35 -2.11 -7.78
CA GLN A 464 0.76 -1.18 -6.73
C GLN A 464 1.01 0.24 -7.26
N LEU A 465 1.73 0.35 -8.38
CA LEU A 465 2.07 1.63 -9.00
C LEU A 465 0.83 2.33 -9.55
N CYS A 466 -0.01 1.63 -10.31
CA CYS A 466 -1.21 2.23 -10.89
C CYS A 466 -2.19 2.66 -9.80
N ALA A 467 -2.35 1.85 -8.75
CA ALA A 467 -3.19 2.20 -7.61
C ALA A 467 -2.70 3.49 -6.92
N SER A 468 -1.38 3.60 -6.68
CA SER A 468 -0.77 4.78 -6.07
C SER A 468 -0.96 6.04 -6.93
N LEU A 469 -0.66 5.94 -8.24
CA LEU A 469 -0.85 7.03 -9.19
C LEU A 469 -2.33 7.49 -9.26
N THR A 470 -3.28 6.55 -9.24
CA THR A 470 -4.72 6.90 -9.24
C THR A 470 -5.15 7.59 -7.96
N MET A 471 -4.69 7.13 -6.78
CA MET A 471 -4.95 7.80 -5.50
C MET A 471 -4.35 9.20 -5.42
N GLU A 472 -3.21 9.42 -6.08
CA GLU A 472 -2.55 10.74 -6.20
C GLU A 472 -3.21 11.66 -7.24
N GLY A 473 -4.24 11.18 -7.96
CA GLY A 473 -4.87 11.93 -9.05
C GLY A 473 -4.07 11.95 -10.37
N ARG A 474 -2.94 11.24 -10.45
CA ARG A 474 -2.08 11.10 -11.63
C ARG A 474 -2.59 10.02 -12.59
N VAL A 475 -3.89 10.07 -12.89
CA VAL A 475 -4.61 9.03 -13.64
C VAL A 475 -4.04 8.80 -15.05
N GLN A 476 -3.60 9.86 -15.72
CA GLN A 476 -2.99 9.75 -17.06
C GLN A 476 -1.70 8.91 -17.05
N GLU A 477 -0.88 9.05 -16.01
CA GLU A 477 0.33 8.25 -15.84
C GLU A 477 -0.01 6.79 -15.57
N ALA A 478 -1.01 6.54 -14.71
CA ALA A 478 -1.52 5.20 -14.45
C ALA A 478 -2.02 4.52 -15.74
N GLN A 479 -2.80 5.22 -16.56
CA GLN A 479 -3.27 4.73 -17.86
C GLN A 479 -2.11 4.40 -18.82
N LYS A 480 -1.08 5.25 -18.87
CA LYS A 480 0.11 5.00 -19.69
C LYS A 480 0.84 3.72 -19.23
N GLN A 481 0.97 3.51 -17.92
CA GLN A 481 1.60 2.30 -17.37
C GLN A 481 0.77 1.04 -17.67
N LEU A 482 -0.53 1.08 -17.44
CA LEU A 482 -1.43 -0.03 -17.76
C LEU A 482 -1.33 -0.42 -19.24
N LYS A 483 -1.34 0.56 -20.14
CA LYS A 483 -1.22 0.30 -21.58
C LYS A 483 0.12 -0.34 -21.94
N ALA A 484 1.23 0.16 -21.40
CA ALA A 484 2.55 -0.40 -21.66
C ALA A 484 2.64 -1.87 -21.17
N GLN A 485 2.04 -2.18 -20.01
CA GLN A 485 2.04 -3.52 -19.44
C GLN A 485 1.09 -4.48 -20.17
N GLN A 486 -0.05 -4.00 -20.66
CA GLN A 486 -0.94 -4.79 -21.53
C GLN A 486 -0.24 -5.15 -22.86
N ASP A 487 0.47 -4.19 -23.47
CA ASP A 487 1.29 -4.44 -24.65
C ASP A 487 2.36 -5.53 -24.38
N LEU A 488 3.00 -5.49 -23.20
CA LEU A 488 3.96 -6.51 -22.78
C LEU A 488 3.29 -7.88 -22.64
N LEU A 489 2.16 -7.99 -21.92
CA LEU A 489 1.45 -9.26 -21.75
C LEU A 489 1.01 -9.86 -23.09
N ASN A 490 0.57 -9.01 -24.03
CA ASN A 490 0.21 -9.43 -25.40
C ASN A 490 1.41 -9.93 -26.22
N GLN A 491 2.62 -9.45 -25.95
CA GLN A 491 3.83 -9.98 -26.59
C GLN A 491 4.21 -11.34 -25.98
N ILE A 492 4.09 -11.49 -24.66
CA ILE A 492 4.41 -12.73 -23.94
C ILE A 492 3.44 -13.85 -24.32
N SER A 493 2.15 -13.55 -24.43
CA SER A 493 1.11 -14.54 -24.78
C SER A 493 1.28 -15.13 -26.18
N LYS A 494 1.96 -14.41 -27.09
CA LYS A 494 2.33 -14.92 -28.43
C LYS A 494 3.49 -15.90 -28.38
N LEU A 495 4.31 -15.85 -27.33
CA LEU A 495 5.54 -16.63 -27.20
C LEU A 495 5.36 -17.85 -26.31
N ARG A 496 4.48 -17.79 -25.31
CA ARG A 496 4.16 -18.92 -24.43
C ARG A 496 2.70 -18.89 -23.95
N PRO A 497 2.12 -20.04 -23.59
CA PRO A 497 0.80 -20.09 -22.96
C PRO A 497 0.77 -19.26 -21.66
N ILE A 498 -0.32 -18.53 -21.47
CA ILE A 498 -0.55 -17.71 -20.27
C ILE A 498 -0.75 -18.63 -19.06
N GLN A 499 0.01 -18.39 -18.01
CA GLN A 499 -0.13 -19.11 -16.74
C GLN A 499 -1.31 -18.58 -15.92
N LYS A 500 -1.82 -19.38 -14.98
CA LYS A 500 -2.97 -19.01 -14.13
C LYS A 500 -2.74 -17.67 -13.39
N GLU A 501 -1.54 -17.44 -12.88
CA GLU A 501 -1.18 -16.18 -12.19
C GLU A 501 -1.23 -14.96 -13.13
N GLU A 502 -0.80 -15.13 -14.38
CA GLU A 502 -0.85 -14.06 -15.39
C GLU A 502 -2.29 -13.70 -15.79
N SER A 503 -3.22 -14.66 -15.70
CA SER A 503 -4.66 -14.40 -15.92
C SER A 503 -5.30 -13.57 -14.79
N LEU A 504 -4.88 -13.79 -13.53
CA LEU A 504 -5.34 -12.98 -12.40
C LEU A 504 -4.86 -11.54 -12.57
N TYR A 505 -3.59 -11.38 -12.94
CA TYR A 505 -3.01 -10.08 -13.26
C TYR A 505 -3.71 -9.40 -14.45
N GLY A 506 -4.05 -10.14 -15.50
CA GLY A 506 -4.83 -9.64 -16.63
C GLY A 506 -6.18 -9.03 -16.19
N ASN A 507 -6.90 -9.72 -15.30
CA ASN A 507 -8.18 -9.24 -14.76
C ASN A 507 -8.01 -7.97 -13.91
N TRP A 508 -6.92 -7.86 -13.14
CA TRP A 508 -6.57 -6.65 -12.40
C TRP A 508 -6.36 -5.47 -13.34
N MET A 509 -5.55 -5.63 -14.39
CA MET A 509 -5.31 -4.57 -15.35
C MET A 509 -6.59 -4.09 -16.04
N GLU A 510 -7.50 -4.99 -16.40
CA GLU A 510 -8.79 -4.63 -17.01
C GLU A 510 -9.67 -3.84 -16.03
N THR A 511 -9.72 -4.30 -14.77
CA THR A 511 -10.46 -3.61 -13.71
C THR A 511 -9.91 -2.20 -13.49
N MET A 512 -8.59 -2.06 -13.41
CA MET A 512 -7.93 -0.78 -13.19
C MET A 512 -8.09 0.16 -14.39
N THR A 513 -8.07 -0.37 -15.61
CA THR A 513 -8.36 0.42 -16.83
C THR A 513 -9.76 1.00 -16.77
N THR A 514 -10.74 0.24 -16.28
CA THR A 514 -12.11 0.72 -16.07
C THR A 514 -12.14 1.84 -15.03
N ILE A 515 -11.53 1.62 -13.85
CA ILE A 515 -11.48 2.63 -12.77
C ILE A 515 -10.82 3.93 -13.25
N CYS A 516 -9.66 3.84 -13.91
CA CYS A 516 -8.98 5.02 -14.46
C CYS A 516 -9.78 5.71 -15.57
N GLY A 517 -10.62 4.97 -16.29
CA GLY A 517 -11.56 5.55 -17.26
C GLY A 517 -12.64 6.36 -16.55
N ASP A 518 -13.33 5.73 -15.59
CA ASP A 518 -14.44 6.31 -14.84
C ASP A 518 -14.01 7.61 -14.11
N VAL A 519 -12.86 7.58 -13.42
CA VAL A 519 -12.30 8.75 -12.70
C VAL A 519 -11.98 9.92 -13.63
N ALA A 520 -11.54 9.64 -14.87
CA ALA A 520 -11.21 10.68 -15.84
C ALA A 520 -12.46 11.36 -16.43
N THR A 521 -13.60 10.66 -16.45
CA THR A 521 -14.88 11.16 -16.96
C THR A 521 -15.82 11.74 -15.89
N GLU A 522 -15.79 11.23 -14.66
CA GLU A 522 -16.73 11.57 -13.59
C GLU A 522 -15.98 12.18 -12.37
N SER A 523 -15.92 13.51 -12.31
CA SER A 523 -15.69 14.32 -11.09
C SER A 523 -14.49 13.99 -10.15
N GLN A 524 -13.49 13.20 -10.56
CA GLN A 524 -12.29 12.84 -9.77
C GLN A 524 -12.53 12.07 -8.45
N ILE A 525 -13.77 11.70 -8.11
CA ILE A 525 -14.09 11.01 -6.84
C ILE A 525 -14.22 9.51 -7.10
N LEU A 526 -13.47 8.70 -6.34
CA LEU A 526 -13.57 7.24 -6.35
C LEU A 526 -14.82 6.80 -5.59
N SER A 527 -15.65 5.96 -6.22
CA SER A 527 -16.69 5.21 -5.50
C SER A 527 -16.08 4.22 -4.52
N ASP A 528 -16.85 3.77 -3.53
CA ASP A 528 -16.36 2.82 -2.53
C ASP A 528 -15.90 1.50 -3.16
N ASP A 529 -16.66 0.94 -4.11
CA ASP A 529 -16.27 -0.25 -4.88
C ASP A 529 -14.93 -0.05 -5.61
N ALA A 530 -14.69 1.15 -6.17
CA ALA A 530 -13.44 1.47 -6.85
C ALA A 530 -12.29 1.69 -5.86
N ALA A 531 -12.57 2.37 -4.74
CA ALA A 531 -11.60 2.65 -3.69
C ALA A 531 -11.12 1.35 -3.03
N GLU A 532 -12.01 0.40 -2.71
CA GLU A 532 -11.65 -0.91 -2.16
C GLU A 532 -10.65 -1.62 -3.09
N VAL A 533 -10.96 -1.70 -4.39
CA VAL A 533 -10.08 -2.31 -5.39
C VAL A 533 -8.72 -1.62 -5.42
N VAL A 534 -8.69 -0.28 -5.43
CA VAL A 534 -7.44 0.49 -5.45
C VAL A 534 -6.61 0.23 -4.20
N TYR A 535 -7.21 0.20 -3.01
CA TYR A 535 -6.51 -0.13 -1.76
C TYR A 535 -6.00 -1.58 -1.75
N GLN A 536 -6.78 -2.54 -2.23
CA GLN A 536 -6.35 -3.94 -2.34
C GLN A 536 -5.18 -4.09 -3.32
N MET A 537 -5.22 -3.41 -4.47
CA MET A 537 -4.12 -3.42 -5.44
C MET A 537 -2.85 -2.77 -4.90
N ARG A 538 -2.98 -1.70 -4.11
CA ARG A 538 -1.83 -1.07 -3.44
C ARG A 538 -1.14 -2.00 -2.44
N ARG A 539 -1.87 -2.98 -1.91
CA ARG A 539 -1.37 -4.03 -1.03
C ARG A 539 -1.20 -5.39 -1.70
N ALA A 540 -1.20 -5.43 -3.04
CA ALA A 540 -1.00 -6.66 -3.79
C ALA A 540 0.30 -7.37 -3.39
N SER A 541 0.28 -8.71 -3.32
CA SER A 541 1.46 -9.55 -3.13
C SER A 541 1.49 -10.68 -4.15
N SER A 542 2.70 -11.05 -4.55
CA SER A 542 3.00 -12.18 -5.43
C SER A 542 2.71 -13.53 -4.79
N THR A 543 2.55 -13.58 -3.46
CA THR A 543 2.33 -14.83 -2.70
C THR A 543 0.87 -15.06 -2.27
N SER A 544 0.03 -14.03 -2.30
CA SER A 544 -1.35 -14.08 -1.80
C SER A 544 -2.35 -14.33 -2.93
N ASN A 545 -2.49 -15.58 -3.33
CA ASN A 545 -3.22 -15.99 -4.54
C ASN A 545 -4.76 -16.10 -4.40
N ASN A 546 -5.39 -15.59 -3.33
CA ASN A 546 -6.78 -15.96 -2.99
C ASN A 546 -7.85 -14.85 -3.00
N TYR A 547 -7.50 -13.56 -3.10
CA TYR A 547 -8.49 -12.50 -2.79
C TYR A 547 -9.42 -12.08 -3.94
N TYR A 548 -9.14 -12.44 -5.20
CA TYR A 548 -9.84 -11.84 -6.35
C TYR A 548 -10.87 -12.71 -7.08
N SER A 549 -11.22 -13.87 -6.51
CA SER A 549 -12.23 -14.77 -7.10
C SER A 549 -13.66 -14.20 -7.05
N THR A 550 -13.92 -13.16 -6.26
CA THR A 550 -15.30 -12.80 -5.87
C THR A 550 -15.86 -11.62 -6.68
N THR A 551 -15.05 -10.61 -7.01
CA THR A 551 -15.53 -9.34 -7.61
C THR A 551 -15.79 -9.41 -9.11
N THR A 552 -15.19 -10.36 -9.84
CA THR A 552 -15.40 -10.51 -11.30
C THR A 552 -16.75 -11.17 -11.65
N LYS A 553 -17.36 -11.91 -10.72
CA LYS A 553 -18.67 -12.54 -10.94
C LYS A 553 -19.83 -11.54 -10.91
N THR A 554 -19.72 -10.40 -10.23
CA THR A 554 -20.81 -9.42 -10.07
C THR A 554 -20.86 -8.36 -11.18
N LYS A 555 -19.73 -7.94 -11.77
CA LYS A 555 -19.73 -6.99 -12.91
C LYS A 555 -20.32 -7.57 -14.20
N LYS A 556 -20.11 -8.87 -14.49
CA LYS A 556 -20.72 -9.53 -15.67
C LYS A 556 -22.24 -9.66 -15.55
N THR A 557 -22.79 -9.81 -14.35
CA THR A 557 -24.24 -9.86 -14.10
C THR A 557 -24.90 -8.49 -14.09
N LYS A 558 -24.25 -7.44 -13.55
CA LYS A 558 -24.78 -6.06 -13.59
C LYS A 558 -24.86 -5.50 -15.01
N ARG A 559 -23.86 -5.72 -15.87
CA ARG A 559 -23.90 -5.30 -17.29
C ARG A 559 -24.99 -6.03 -18.10
N LYS A 560 -25.22 -7.33 -17.83
CA LYS A 560 -26.32 -8.08 -18.45
C LYS A 560 -27.71 -7.60 -18.01
N LYS A 561 -27.89 -7.26 -16.72
CA LYS A 561 -29.17 -6.73 -16.22
C LYS A 561 -29.51 -5.33 -16.75
N LYS A 562 -28.51 -4.45 -16.93
CA LYS A 562 -28.74 -3.11 -17.51
C LYS A 562 -29.09 -3.20 -19.00
N ALA A 563 -28.43 -4.08 -19.75
CA ALA A 563 -28.76 -4.32 -21.17
C ALA A 563 -30.13 -5.01 -21.38
N SER A 564 -30.66 -5.74 -20.40
CA SER A 564 -32.00 -6.33 -20.48
C SER A 564 -33.13 -5.40 -20.02
N MET A 565 -32.82 -4.30 -19.32
CA MET A 565 -33.82 -3.30 -18.91
C MET A 565 -33.99 -2.15 -19.91
N GLU A 566 -33.10 -2.02 -20.89
CA GLU A 566 -33.25 -1.06 -22.01
C GLU A 566 -33.95 -1.69 -23.24
N ALA A 567 -34.46 -2.92 -23.11
CA ALA A 567 -35.15 -3.66 -24.18
C ALA A 567 -36.63 -3.96 -23.88
N PHE A 568 -37.25 -3.26 -22.93
CA PHE A 568 -38.70 -3.31 -22.68
C PHE A 568 -39.27 -1.91 -22.42
#